data_AF-A0A931G9Q5-F1
#
_entry.id   AF-A0A931G9Q5-F1
#
_cell.length_a   1.000
_cell.length_b   1.000
_cell.length_c   1.000
_cell.angle_alpha   90.00
_cell.angle_beta   90.00
_cell.angle_gamma   90.00
#
_symmetry.space_group_name_H-M   'P 1'
#
loop_
_entity.id
_entity.type
_entity.pdbx_description
1 polymer ?
#
loop_
_entity_poly.entity_id
_entity_poly.type
_entity_poly.pdbx_seq_one_letter_code
_entity_poly.pdbx_strand_id
1 'polypeptide(L)'
;MTTARDEAQDPATSPEQLHDLIHLPGNRGDMDSDAGWCREFVAANPSASVATLDELAGDQDDFMARLGVANNQSAPAALVETMVDDRNDLVANAARVRLGRDTRPRSGLRIAGGRFPIQLEGQA
;
A
#
# COMPACT_ATOMS: atom_id res chain seq x y z
N MET A 1 -17.43 -14.45 -18.14
CA MET A 1 -16.09 -13.88 -18.38
C MET A 1 -15.71 -13.23 -17.06
N THR A 2 -14.75 -13.81 -16.35
CA THR A 2 -14.21 -13.22 -15.12
C THR A 2 -13.33 -12.06 -15.55
N THR A 3 -13.55 -10.86 -15.00
CA THR A 3 -12.72 -9.70 -15.33
C THR A 3 -11.41 -9.76 -14.54
N ALA A 4 -10.35 -9.10 -15.03
CA ALA A 4 -9.09 -8.99 -14.28
C ALA A 4 -9.31 -8.39 -12.87
N ARG A 5 -10.33 -7.52 -12.74
CA ARG A 5 -10.80 -6.98 -11.47
C ARG A 5 -11.37 -8.06 -10.54
N ASP A 6 -12.24 -8.93 -11.05
CA ASP A 6 -12.81 -10.03 -10.26
C ASP A 6 -11.69 -10.97 -9.76
N GLU A 7 -10.73 -11.30 -10.62
CA GLU A 7 -9.57 -12.12 -10.24
C GLU A 7 -8.69 -11.43 -9.19
N ALA A 8 -8.47 -10.12 -9.30
CA ALA A 8 -7.70 -9.36 -8.32
C ALA A 8 -8.36 -9.32 -6.93
N GLN A 9 -9.70 -9.33 -6.87
CA GLN A 9 -10.46 -9.31 -5.61
C GLN A 9 -10.72 -10.70 -5.03
N ASP A 10 -10.64 -11.75 -5.84
CA ASP A 10 -10.94 -13.10 -5.40
C ASP A 10 -9.82 -13.60 -4.46
N PRO A 11 -10.14 -13.93 -3.19
CA PRO A 11 -9.16 -14.49 -2.26
C PRO A 11 -8.70 -15.89 -2.65
N ALA A 12 -9.38 -16.58 -3.57
CA ALA A 12 -8.96 -17.88 -4.09
C ALA A 12 -7.94 -17.78 -5.24
N THR A 13 -7.66 -16.57 -5.74
CA THR A 13 -6.69 -16.36 -6.82
C THR A 13 -5.29 -16.73 -6.36
N SER A 14 -4.55 -17.43 -7.23
CA SER A 14 -3.20 -17.86 -6.90
C SER A 14 -2.22 -16.67 -6.86
N PRO A 15 -1.15 -16.73 -6.04
CA PRO A 15 -0.18 -15.64 -5.96
C PRO A 15 0.54 -15.35 -7.28
N GLU A 16 0.72 -16.38 -8.14
CA GLU A 16 1.30 -16.24 -9.48
C GLU A 16 0.37 -15.43 -10.39
N GLN A 17 -0.93 -15.73 -10.38
CA GLN A 17 -1.92 -14.97 -11.14
C GLN A 17 -1.98 -13.52 -10.66
N LEU A 18 -1.97 -13.29 -9.34
CA LEU A 18 -1.93 -11.95 -8.77
C LEU A 18 -0.67 -11.16 -9.22
N HIS A 19 0.47 -11.84 -9.39
CA HIS A 19 1.68 -11.23 -9.92
C HIS A 19 1.56 -10.88 -11.41
N ASP A 20 0.92 -11.72 -12.22
CA ASP A 20 0.67 -11.36 -13.63
C ASP A 20 -0.27 -10.16 -13.77
N LEU A 21 -1.25 -10.02 -12.85
CA LEU A 21 -2.21 -8.91 -12.85
C LEU A 21 -1.55 -7.54 -12.65
N ILE A 22 -0.44 -7.46 -11.90
CA ILE A 22 0.27 -6.18 -11.69
C ILE A 22 1.03 -5.73 -12.94
N HIS A 23 1.36 -6.66 -13.84
CA HIS A 23 2.08 -6.40 -15.10
C HIS A 23 1.15 -6.20 -16.31
N LEU A 24 -0.18 -6.22 -16.10
CA LEU A 24 -1.11 -6.04 -17.21
C LEU A 24 -0.86 -4.74 -17.99
N PRO A 25 -0.89 -4.80 -19.34
CA PRO A 25 -0.75 -3.62 -20.17
C PRO A 25 -1.96 -2.72 -20.00
N GLY A 26 -1.72 -1.50 -19.53
CA GLY A 26 -2.75 -0.48 -19.30
C GLY A 26 -2.10 0.77 -18.74
N ASN A 27 -2.65 1.94 -19.08
CA ASN A 27 -2.08 3.20 -18.64
C ASN A 27 -2.30 3.35 -17.12
N ARG A 28 -1.23 3.59 -16.35
CA ARG A 28 -1.34 3.82 -14.91
C ARG A 28 -2.22 5.04 -14.68
N GLY A 29 -3.34 4.87 -13.97
CA GLY A 29 -4.29 5.95 -13.70
C GLY A 29 -5.41 6.14 -14.73
N ASP A 30 -5.51 5.31 -15.77
CA ASP A 30 -6.72 5.23 -16.58
C ASP A 30 -7.80 4.50 -15.77
N MET A 31 -8.62 5.27 -15.05
CA MET A 31 -9.74 4.72 -14.25
C MET A 31 -10.77 3.96 -15.09
N ASP A 32 -10.73 4.12 -16.41
CA ASP A 32 -11.61 3.47 -17.39
C ASP A 32 -11.05 2.12 -17.89
N SER A 33 -9.82 1.78 -17.50
CA SER A 33 -9.19 0.49 -17.83
C SER A 33 -9.16 -0.40 -16.60
N ASP A 34 -9.57 -1.66 -16.76
CA ASP A 34 -9.54 -2.69 -15.70
C ASP A 34 -8.16 -2.77 -15.01
N ALA A 35 -7.08 -2.49 -15.74
CA ALA A 35 -5.70 -2.47 -15.26
C ALA A 35 -5.42 -1.44 -14.15
N GLY A 36 -6.11 -0.29 -14.14
CA GLY A 36 -5.85 0.79 -13.18
C GLY A 36 -6.21 0.43 -11.74
N TRP A 37 -7.19 -0.45 -11.55
CA TRP A 37 -7.67 -0.86 -10.23
C TRP A 37 -7.12 -2.23 -9.80
N CYS A 38 -6.60 -3.03 -10.74
CA CYS A 38 -6.06 -4.36 -10.45
C CYS A 38 -4.93 -4.30 -9.41
N ARG A 39 -4.03 -3.31 -9.49
CA ARG A 39 -2.89 -3.17 -8.56
C ARG A 39 -3.34 -2.92 -7.13
N GLU A 40 -4.35 -2.08 -6.92
CA GLU A 40 -4.92 -1.82 -5.60
C GLU A 40 -5.57 -3.09 -5.02
N PHE A 41 -6.37 -3.79 -5.82
CA PHE A 41 -7.04 -5.01 -5.37
C PHE A 41 -6.05 -6.13 -5.08
N VAL A 42 -5.04 -6.33 -5.95
CA VAL A 42 -3.93 -7.26 -5.69
C VAL A 42 -3.19 -6.88 -4.41
N ALA A 43 -2.87 -5.58 -4.22
CA ALA A 43 -2.18 -5.10 -3.03
C ALA A 43 -2.98 -5.37 -1.75
N ALA A 44 -4.31 -5.32 -1.80
CA ALA A 44 -5.20 -5.60 -0.67
C ALA A 44 -5.56 -7.09 -0.53
N ASN A 45 -5.22 -7.93 -1.51
CA ASN A 45 -5.64 -9.34 -1.52
C ASN A 45 -4.84 -10.16 -0.49
N PRO A 46 -5.49 -10.92 0.41
CA PRO A 46 -4.80 -11.74 1.40
C PRO A 46 -3.95 -12.87 0.78
N SER A 47 -4.21 -13.26 -0.47
CA SER A 47 -3.44 -14.28 -1.18
C SER A 47 -2.23 -13.70 -1.93
N ALA A 48 -2.00 -12.39 -1.86
CA ALA A 48 -0.84 -11.75 -2.46
C ALA A 48 0.46 -12.24 -1.81
N SER A 49 1.44 -12.57 -2.64
CA SER A 49 2.75 -12.99 -2.16
C SER A 49 3.56 -11.82 -1.61
N VAL A 50 4.50 -12.10 -0.70
CA VAL A 50 5.41 -11.08 -0.18
C VAL A 50 6.21 -10.41 -1.30
N ALA A 51 6.64 -11.15 -2.32
CA ALA A 51 7.37 -10.60 -3.46
C ALA A 51 6.51 -9.61 -4.27
N THR A 52 5.24 -9.97 -4.53
CA THR A 52 4.28 -9.08 -5.20
C THR A 52 4.03 -7.81 -4.38
N LEU A 53 3.86 -7.94 -3.06
CA LEU A 53 3.65 -6.81 -2.16
C LEU A 53 4.89 -5.91 -2.08
N ASP A 54 6.10 -6.46 -2.12
CA ASP A 54 7.36 -5.70 -2.14
C ASP A 54 7.49 -4.87 -3.41
N GLU A 55 7.15 -5.44 -4.57
CA GLU A 55 7.12 -4.72 -5.84
C GLU A 55 6.08 -3.58 -5.83
N LEU A 56 4.88 -3.84 -5.31
CA LEU A 56 3.82 -2.83 -5.20
C LEU A 56 4.16 -1.74 -4.18
N ALA A 57 4.87 -2.06 -3.10
CA ALA A 57 5.37 -1.08 -2.14
C ALA A 57 6.43 -0.15 -2.75
N GLY A 58 7.22 -0.67 -3.69
CA GLY A 58 8.20 0.09 -4.45
C GLY A 58 7.62 0.97 -5.57
N ASP A 59 6.36 0.75 -5.98
CA ASP A 59 5.71 1.53 -7.03
C ASP A 59 5.45 2.95 -6.55
N GLN A 60 6.31 3.90 -6.95
CA GLN A 60 6.18 5.29 -6.55
C GLN A 60 4.99 5.97 -7.23
N ASP A 61 4.65 5.61 -8.46
CA ASP A 61 3.63 6.29 -9.25
C ASP A 61 2.22 6.02 -8.70
N ASP A 62 2.00 4.83 -8.12
CA ASP A 62 0.70 4.41 -7.61
C ASP A 62 0.66 4.39 -6.07
N PHE A 63 0.14 5.47 -5.48
CA PHE A 63 -0.02 5.51 -4.03
C PHE A 63 -1.17 4.63 -3.52
N MET A 64 -2.14 4.26 -4.36
CA MET A 64 -3.26 3.38 -3.95
C MET A 64 -2.78 1.95 -3.82
N ALA A 65 -1.92 1.49 -4.73
CA ALA A 65 -1.22 0.21 -4.58
C ALA A 65 -0.44 0.15 -3.26
N ARG A 66 0.39 1.16 -2.96
CA ARG A 66 1.13 1.22 -1.68
C ARG A 66 0.19 1.26 -0.47
N LEU A 67 -0.92 1.99 -0.55
CA LEU A 67 -1.93 2.01 0.52
C LEU A 67 -2.54 0.63 0.75
N GLY A 68 -2.82 -0.11 -0.33
CA GLY A 68 -3.30 -1.50 -0.27
C GLY A 68 -2.30 -2.40 0.48
N VAL A 69 -1.02 -2.33 0.13
CA VAL A 69 0.04 -3.11 0.80
C VAL A 69 0.11 -2.80 2.29
N ALA A 70 0.07 -1.52 2.66
CA ALA A 70 0.11 -1.09 4.06
C ALA A 70 -1.09 -1.60 4.89
N ASN A 71 -2.25 -1.81 4.26
CA ASN A 71 -3.44 -2.36 4.92
C ASN A 71 -3.51 -3.90 4.87
N ASN A 72 -2.77 -4.56 3.97
CA ASN A 72 -2.88 -5.99 3.73
C ASN A 72 -2.30 -6.82 4.88
N GLN A 73 -3.12 -7.68 5.48
CA GLN A 73 -2.73 -8.62 6.56
C GLN A 73 -1.60 -9.58 6.18
N SER A 74 -1.45 -9.91 4.91
CA SER A 74 -0.38 -10.79 4.42
C SER A 74 0.96 -10.07 4.24
N ALA A 75 0.99 -8.73 4.28
CA ALA A 75 2.24 -7.98 4.23
C ALA A 75 3.05 -8.18 5.53
N PRO A 76 4.33 -8.58 5.44
CA PRO A 76 5.16 -8.78 6.63
C PRO A 76 5.40 -7.45 7.34
N ALA A 77 5.51 -7.48 8.67
CA ALA A 77 5.73 -6.28 9.48
C ALA A 77 6.98 -5.50 9.04
N ALA A 78 8.04 -6.19 8.63
CA ALA A 78 9.26 -5.56 8.12
C ALA A 78 9.01 -4.73 6.84
N LEU A 79 8.13 -5.19 5.93
CA LEU A 79 7.74 -4.41 4.75
C LEU A 79 6.91 -3.21 5.16
N VAL A 80 5.94 -3.39 6.05
CA VAL A 80 5.10 -2.30 6.55
C VAL A 80 5.93 -1.25 7.29
N GLU A 81 7.01 -1.67 7.97
CA GLU A 81 7.95 -0.77 8.62
C GLU A 81 8.68 0.16 7.65
N THR A 82 8.94 -0.25 6.41
CA THR A 82 9.52 0.67 5.41
C THR A 82 8.51 1.72 4.94
N MET A 83 7.21 1.43 5.08
CA MET A 83 6.11 2.30 4.61
C MET A 83 5.69 3.35 5.64
N VAL A 84 6.12 3.27 6.91
CA VAL A 84 5.76 4.28 7.95
C VAL A 84 6.29 5.69 7.68
N ASP A 85 7.27 5.78 6.77
CA ASP A 85 7.90 6.99 6.27
C ASP A 85 7.60 7.24 4.78
N ASP A 86 6.54 6.61 4.24
CA ASP A 86 6.10 6.88 2.87
C ASP A 86 5.83 8.37 2.67
N ARG A 87 6.16 8.85 1.46
CA ARG A 87 5.93 10.24 1.04
C ARG A 87 4.46 10.67 1.11
N ASN A 88 3.55 9.71 1.04
CA ASN A 88 2.12 9.92 1.17
C ASN A 88 1.68 9.63 2.61
N ASP A 89 1.15 10.65 3.29
CA ASP A 89 0.68 10.51 4.67
C ASP A 89 -0.40 9.44 4.86
N LEU A 90 -1.23 9.16 3.85
CA LEU A 90 -2.24 8.10 3.93
C LEU A 90 -1.59 6.73 4.04
N VAL A 91 -0.56 6.48 3.22
CA VAL A 91 0.20 5.23 3.22
C VAL A 91 0.99 5.10 4.53
N ALA A 92 1.70 6.16 4.91
CA ALA A 92 2.46 6.21 6.16
C ALA A 92 1.57 5.98 7.38
N ASN A 93 0.39 6.59 7.42
CA ASN A 93 -0.56 6.40 8.51
C ASN A 93 -1.18 5.01 8.52
N ALA A 94 -1.51 4.43 7.37
CA ALA A 94 -2.00 3.05 7.31
C ALA A 94 -0.96 2.08 7.88
N ALA A 95 0.31 2.23 7.49
CA ALA A 95 1.40 1.43 8.01
C ALA A 95 1.60 1.64 9.53
N ARG A 96 1.54 2.89 10.00
CA ARG A 96 1.62 3.23 11.43
C ARG A 96 0.47 2.60 12.23
N VAL A 97 -0.77 2.73 11.77
CA VAL A 97 -1.94 2.14 12.42
C VAL A 97 -1.80 0.62 12.51
N ARG A 98 -1.37 -0.02 11.43
CA ARG A 98 -1.12 -1.47 11.40
C ARG A 98 -0.06 -1.90 12.43
N LEU A 99 0.98 -1.10 12.61
CA LEU A 99 2.04 -1.34 13.60
C LEU A 99 1.68 -0.81 15.00
N GLY A 100 0.49 -0.26 15.22
CA GLY A 100 0.07 0.34 16.49
C GLY A 100 0.85 1.61 16.88
N ARG A 101 1.42 2.31 15.91
CA ARG A 101 2.18 3.56 16.09
C ARG A 101 1.29 4.79 15.92
N ASP A 102 1.73 5.92 16.49
CA ASP A 102 1.05 7.20 16.35
C ASP A 102 1.03 7.67 14.89
N THR A 103 -0.14 8.11 14.43
CA THR A 103 -0.32 8.65 13.09
C THR A 103 0.26 10.06 12.97
N ARG A 104 0.83 10.38 11.81
CA ARG A 104 1.17 11.76 11.46
C ARG A 104 -0.11 12.51 11.10
N PRO A 105 -0.34 13.73 11.60
CA PRO A 105 -1.41 14.55 11.09
C PRO A 105 -1.16 14.83 9.60
N ARG A 106 -2.23 14.84 8.80
CA ARG A 106 -2.16 15.14 7.36
C ARG A 106 -1.37 16.43 7.13
N SER A 107 -0.39 16.40 6.23
CA SER A 107 0.39 17.55 5.80
C SER A 107 -0.56 18.63 5.30
N GLY A 108 -0.79 19.65 6.13
CA GLY A 108 -1.79 20.70 5.88
C GLY A 108 -2.60 21.10 7.11
N LEU A 109 -2.76 20.21 8.11
CA LEU A 109 -3.43 20.57 9.36
C LEU A 109 -2.43 21.23 10.34
N ARG A 110 -2.18 22.53 10.16
CA ARG A 110 -1.56 23.35 11.20
C ARG A 110 -2.55 23.49 12.36
N ILE A 111 -2.45 22.64 13.37
CA ILE A 111 -3.03 22.94 14.68
C ILE A 111 -2.21 24.10 15.26
N ALA A 112 -2.83 25.26 15.42
CA ALA A 112 -2.20 26.43 15.99
C ALA A 112 -1.66 26.10 17.40
N GLY A 113 -0.33 26.04 17.55
CA GLY A 113 0.34 25.99 18.86
C GLY A 113 1.20 24.75 19.17
N GLY A 114 1.33 23.76 18.28
CA GLY A 114 2.11 22.55 18.57
C GLY A 114 3.53 22.57 18.02
N ARG A 115 4.54 22.82 18.87
CA ARG A 115 5.93 22.42 18.59
C ARG A 115 6.00 20.90 18.74
N PHE A 116 6.06 20.16 17.64
CA PHE A 116 6.21 18.71 17.72
C PHE A 116 7.64 18.35 18.17
N PRO A 117 7.81 17.56 19.24
CA PRO A 117 9.10 16.95 19.51
C PRO A 117 9.36 15.93 18.39
N ILE A 118 10.43 16.18 17.65
CA ILE A 118 11.05 15.18 16.79
C ILE A 118 11.64 14.17 17.79
N GLN A 119 10.91 13.10 18.10
CA GLN A 119 11.48 12.01 18.88
C GLN A 119 12.48 11.29 17.97
N LEU A 120 13.71 11.80 17.95
CA LEU A 120 14.89 11.08 17.49
C LEU A 120 15.12 9.98 18.52
N GLU A 121 14.46 8.83 18.36
CA GLU A 121 14.88 7.61 19.06
C GLU A 121 16.25 7.21 18.47
N GLY A 122 17.29 7.57 19.20
CA GLY A 122 18.68 7.42 18.79
C GLY A 122 19.62 7.40 19.99
N GLN A 123 19.72 6.22 20.61
CA GLN A 123 20.94 5.64 21.19
C GLN A 123 21.56 6.31 22.44
N ALA A 124 21.57 5.52 23.53
CA ALA A 124 22.48 5.51 24.69
C ALA A 124 22.45 6.67 25.70
#